data_AF-G7K0G1-F1
#
_entry.id   AF-G7K0G1-F1
#
_cell.length_a   1.000
_cell.length_b   1.000
_cell.length_c   1.000
_cell.angle_alpha   90.00
_cell.angle_beta   90.00
_cell.angle_gamma   90.00
#
_symmetry.space_group_name_H-M   'P 1'
#
loop_
_entity.id
_entity.type
_entity.pdbx_description
1 polymer ?
#
loop_
_entity_poly.entity_id
_entity_poly.type
_entity_poly.pdbx_seq_one_letter_code
_entity_poly.pdbx_strand_id
1 'polypeptide(L)'
;MCFKGVLPAINAASCSLLQWGKPPHFFRIHNDVTLSGLKSQLNQINLELNYRDTRRVDGVEYRRLSTNSAGRVRLTRMKLMNDDDVRTMFSIFGQFSTRGLIELNASLVKYVEHIRQSLIRPRNYEEIRALMDAPHEDISLDDP
;
A
#
# COMPACT_ATOMS: atom_id res chain seq x y z
N MET A 1 -35.85 12.60 0.72
CA MET A 1 -35.89 11.25 1.32
C MET A 1 -34.59 11.03 2.06
N CYS A 2 -34.59 11.19 3.38
CA CYS A 2 -33.41 10.91 4.22
C CYS A 2 -33.53 9.46 4.68
N PHE A 3 -32.65 8.57 4.21
CA PHE A 3 -32.54 7.24 4.79
C PHE A 3 -31.89 7.37 6.17
N LYS A 4 -32.74 7.44 7.20
CA LYS A 4 -32.42 6.89 8.53
C LYS A 4 -32.19 5.38 8.33
N GLY A 5 -30.94 5.01 8.14
CA GLY A 5 -30.48 3.63 8.18
C GLY A 5 -29.56 3.46 9.38
N VAL A 6 -30.14 3.22 10.55
CA VAL A 6 -29.40 2.54 11.62
C VAL A 6 -29.11 1.15 11.09
N LEU A 7 -27.89 0.90 10.61
CA LEU A 7 -27.40 -0.47 10.48
C LEU A 7 -27.07 -0.94 11.90
N PRO A 8 -27.77 -1.95 12.43
CA PRO A 8 -27.48 -2.46 13.75
C PRO A 8 -26.11 -3.14 13.76
N ALA A 9 -25.29 -2.78 14.75
CA ALA A 9 -24.29 -3.67 15.35
C ALA A 9 -23.30 -4.37 14.41
N ILE A 10 -22.65 -3.66 13.49
CA ILE A 10 -21.34 -4.09 13.00
C ILE A 10 -20.30 -3.22 13.70
N ASN A 11 -19.81 -3.68 14.86
CA ASN A 11 -18.74 -2.98 15.57
C ASN A 11 -17.39 -3.06 14.82
N ALA A 12 -17.37 -3.71 13.65
CA ALA A 12 -16.18 -3.87 12.83
C ALA A 12 -16.47 -3.65 11.34
N ALA A 13 -15.51 -3.10 10.62
CA ALA A 13 -15.52 -2.97 9.17
C ALA A 13 -14.64 -4.04 8.51
N SER A 14 -15.11 -4.59 7.39
CA SER A 14 -14.32 -5.49 6.56
C SER A 14 -13.35 -4.70 5.69
N CYS A 15 -12.07 -5.08 5.75
CA CYS A 15 -10.97 -4.43 5.06
C CYS A 15 -10.28 -5.39 4.10
N SER A 16 -9.67 -4.83 3.06
CA SER A 16 -8.71 -5.51 2.20
C SER A 16 -7.37 -4.79 2.25
N LEU A 17 -6.30 -5.54 2.54
CA LEU A 17 -4.93 -5.07 2.44
C LEU A 17 -4.39 -5.38 1.04
N LEU A 18 -4.00 -4.34 0.31
CA LEU A 18 -3.36 -4.48 -1.00
C LEU A 18 -1.84 -4.57 -0.83
N GLN A 19 -1.25 -5.62 -1.39
CA GLN A 19 0.21 -5.81 -1.49
C GLN A 19 0.60 -5.98 -2.95
N TRP A 20 1.79 -5.48 -3.32
CA TRP A 20 2.25 -5.58 -4.70
C TRP A 20 2.52 -7.04 -5.09
N GLY A 21 1.86 -7.52 -6.14
CA GLY A 21 2.06 -8.88 -6.67
C GLY A 21 1.45 -10.01 -5.84
N LYS A 22 0.59 -9.70 -4.86
CA LYS A 22 -0.11 -10.70 -4.03
C LYS A 22 -1.63 -10.48 -4.04
N PRO A 23 -2.44 -11.54 -3.85
CA PRO A 23 -3.88 -11.40 -3.64
C PRO A 23 -4.19 -10.49 -2.44
N PRO A 24 -5.29 -9.73 -2.48
CA PRO A 24 -5.72 -8.91 -1.35
C PRO A 24 -6.03 -9.80 -0.15
N HIS A 25 -5.56 -9.39 1.03
CA HIS A 25 -5.85 -10.09 2.28
C HIS A 25 -7.04 -9.44 2.98
N PHE A 26 -8.05 -10.24 3.34
CA PHE A 26 -9.29 -9.75 3.95
C PHE A 26 -9.24 -9.91 5.47
N PHE A 27 -9.55 -8.84 6.21
CA PHE A 27 -9.57 -8.85 7.67
C PHE A 27 -10.65 -7.90 8.19
N ARG A 28 -10.95 -7.95 9.49
CA ARG A 28 -11.93 -7.08 10.15
C ARG A 28 -11.23 -6.15 11.13
N ILE A 29 -11.58 -4.87 11.12
CA ILE A 29 -11.09 -3.88 12.08
C ILE A 29 -12.25 -3.32 12.89
N HIS A 30 -12.06 -3.08 14.17
CA HIS A 30 -13.09 -2.47 15.00
C HIS A 30 -13.25 -0.98 14.65
N ASN A 31 -14.46 -0.44 14.73
CA ASN A 31 -14.75 0.93 14.28
C ASN A 31 -14.13 2.03 15.18
N ASP A 32 -13.74 1.69 16.40
CA ASP A 32 -13.09 2.61 17.37
C ASP A 32 -11.56 2.44 17.42
N VAL A 33 -10.99 1.68 16.48
CA VAL A 33 -9.56 1.37 16.50
C VAL A 33 -8.73 2.65 16.37
N THR A 34 -7.70 2.77 17.21
CA THR A 34 -6.69 3.83 17.06
C THR A 34 -5.75 3.52 15.91
N LEU A 35 -5.03 4.52 15.40
CA LEU A 35 -4.01 4.32 14.37
C LEU A 35 -2.94 3.33 14.82
N SER A 36 -2.54 3.36 16.10
CA SER A 36 -1.58 2.40 16.67
C SER A 36 -2.14 0.98 16.71
N GLY A 37 -3.42 0.82 17.06
CA GLY A 37 -4.13 -0.47 17.00
C GLY A 37 -4.21 -1.02 15.59
N LEU A 38 -4.54 -0.18 14.61
CA LEU A 38 -4.59 -0.54 13.20
C LEU A 38 -3.21 -0.99 12.69
N LYS A 39 -2.15 -0.22 12.98
CA LYS A 39 -0.77 -0.60 12.61
C LYS A 39 -0.35 -1.92 13.25
N SER A 40 -0.75 -2.17 14.50
CA SER A 40 -0.41 -3.42 15.19
C SER A 40 -1.08 -4.64 14.56
N GLN A 41 -2.35 -4.51 14.15
CA GLN A 41 -3.04 -5.58 13.40
C GLN A 41 -2.39 -5.81 12.03
N LEU A 42 -2.03 -4.74 11.31
CA LEU A 42 -1.34 -4.86 10.02
C LEU A 42 0.05 -5.49 10.17
N ASN A 43 0.76 -5.22 11.27
CA ASN A 43 2.02 -5.89 11.60
C ASN A 43 1.83 -7.40 11.79
N GLN A 44 0.79 -7.79 12.52
CA GLN A 44 0.46 -9.20 12.73
C GLN A 44 0.16 -9.90 11.40
N ILE A 45 -0.69 -9.29 10.56
CA ILE A 45 -1.00 -9.80 9.21
C ILE A 45 0.28 -9.91 8.37
N ASN A 46 1.18 -8.93 8.45
CA ASN A 46 2.44 -8.99 7.69
C ASN A 46 3.33 -10.15 8.16
N LEU A 47 3.41 -10.42 9.46
CA LEU A 47 4.15 -11.56 10.00
C LEU A 47 3.53 -12.90 9.56
N GLU A 48 2.20 -12.99 9.52
CA GLU A 48 1.49 -14.19 9.04
C GLU A 48 1.71 -14.42 7.54
N LEU A 49 1.65 -13.37 6.72
CA LEU A 49 1.81 -13.47 5.26
C LEU A 49 3.27 -13.56 4.80
N ASN A 50 4.19 -13.03 5.59
CA ASN A 50 5.62 -12.92 5.30
C ASN A 50 6.42 -13.21 6.57
N TYR A 51 6.48 -14.46 7.03
CA TYR A 51 7.16 -14.83 8.28
C TYR A 51 8.65 -14.42 8.36
N ARG A 52 9.32 -14.24 7.22
CA ARG A 52 10.71 -13.76 7.16
C ARG A 52 10.83 -12.24 7.21
N ASP A 53 9.73 -11.53 6.95
CA ASP A 53 9.69 -10.09 6.93
C ASP A 53 9.25 -9.53 8.29
N THR A 54 10.24 -9.25 9.13
CA THR A 54 10.04 -8.68 10.47
C THR A 54 9.90 -7.15 10.43
N ARG A 55 9.80 -6.54 9.24
CA ARG A 55 9.63 -5.09 9.11
C ARG A 55 8.27 -4.68 9.68
N ARG A 56 8.30 -3.57 10.42
CA ARG A 56 7.11 -2.95 10.98
C ARG A 56 6.44 -2.05 9.94
N VAL A 57 5.13 -1.92 10.01
CA VAL A 57 4.31 -0.98 9.27
C VAL A 57 4.62 0.42 9.76
N ASP A 58 5.16 1.24 8.86
CA ASP A 58 5.48 2.64 9.06
C ASP A 58 4.27 3.54 8.79
N GLY A 59 3.61 3.29 7.65
CA GLY A 59 2.52 4.12 7.15
C GLY A 59 1.34 3.30 6.66
N VAL A 60 0.15 3.89 6.74
CA VAL A 60 -1.09 3.32 6.24
C VAL A 60 -1.79 4.37 5.37
N GLU A 61 -2.23 3.95 4.19
CA GLU A 61 -3.02 4.77 3.26
C GLU A 61 -4.39 4.14 3.06
N TYR A 62 -5.44 4.94 3.21
CA TYR A 62 -6.80 4.58 2.85
C TYR A 62 -7.07 4.96 1.39
N ARG A 63 -7.55 4.00 0.60
CA ARG A 63 -7.99 4.26 -0.77
C ARG A 63 -9.48 4.59 -0.76
N ARG A 64 -9.78 5.87 -0.94
CA ARG A 64 -11.15 6.39 -0.93
C ARG A 64 -11.66 6.67 -2.33
N LEU A 65 -12.95 6.40 -2.54
CA LEU A 65 -13.68 6.90 -3.69
C LEU A 65 -14.00 8.38 -3.44
N SER A 66 -13.69 9.23 -4.41
CA SER A 66 -13.97 10.66 -4.39
C SER A 66 -14.65 11.04 -5.69
N THR A 67 -15.80 11.68 -5.61
CA THR A 67 -16.49 12.21 -6.79
C THR A 67 -16.06 13.65 -7.01
N ASN A 68 -15.66 14.02 -8.22
CA ASN A 68 -15.38 15.41 -8.54
C ASN A 68 -16.69 16.17 -8.86
N SER A 69 -16.60 17.49 -9.02
CA SER A 69 -17.76 18.34 -9.37
C SER A 69 -18.42 17.96 -10.70
N ALA A 70 -17.70 17.27 -11.58
CA ALA A 70 -18.21 16.75 -12.85
C ALA A 70 -18.86 15.35 -12.72
N GLY A 71 -19.09 14.85 -11.50
CA GLY A 71 -19.71 13.55 -11.26
C GLY A 71 -18.82 12.34 -11.56
N ARG A 72 -17.54 12.54 -11.92
CA ARG A 72 -16.60 11.42 -12.14
C ARG A 72 -16.05 10.93 -10.82
N VAL A 73 -16.10 9.61 -10.67
CA VAL A 73 -15.53 8.91 -9.51
C VAL A 73 -14.04 8.70 -9.75
N ARG A 74 -13.22 9.16 -8.80
CA ARG A 74 -11.77 8.98 -8.77
C ARG A 74 -11.39 8.23 -7.49
N LEU A 75 -10.44 7.32 -7.61
CA LEU A 75 -9.78 6.73 -6.44
C LEU A 75 -8.67 7.66 -5.99
N THR A 76 -8.79 8.15 -4.75
CA THR A 76 -7.79 8.99 -4.09
C THR A 76 -7.21 8.25 -2.91
N ARG A 77 -5.95 8.53 -2.57
CA ARG A 77 -5.28 7.94 -1.42
C ARG A 77 -5.17 8.99 -0.32
N MET A 78 -5.57 8.63 0.89
CA MET A 78 -5.47 9.45 2.08
C MET A 78 -4.50 8.78 3.05
N LYS A 79 -3.40 9.46 3.40
CA LYS A 79 -2.47 8.97 4.42
C LYS A 79 -3.11 9.13 5.80
N LEU A 80 -3.07 8.07 6.61
CA LEU A 80 -3.57 8.12 7.98
C LEU A 80 -2.42 8.52 8.91
N MET A 81 -2.45 9.75 9.42
CA MET A 81 -1.39 10.33 10.25
C MET A 81 -1.75 10.32 11.74
N ASN A 82 -3.03 10.35 12.08
CA ASN A 82 -3.51 10.36 13.45
C ASN A 82 -4.86 9.60 13.59
N ASP A 83 -5.39 9.54 14.81
CA ASP A 83 -6.65 8.84 15.11
C ASP A 83 -7.88 9.55 14.50
N ASP A 84 -7.83 10.87 14.30
CA ASP A 84 -8.90 11.61 13.63
C ASP A 84 -8.98 11.29 12.15
N ASP A 85 -7.84 11.01 11.48
CA ASP A 85 -7.81 10.51 10.11
C ASP A 85 -8.46 9.12 10.02
N VAL A 86 -8.23 8.25 11.00
CA VAL A 86 -8.87 6.92 11.08
C VAL A 86 -10.38 7.07 11.28
N ARG A 87 -10.81 7.96 12.16
CA ARG A 87 -12.25 8.27 12.35
C ARG A 87 -12.87 8.85 11.06
N THR A 88 -12.13 9.72 10.37
CA THR A 88 -12.54 10.31 9.09
C THR A 88 -12.69 9.25 8.01
N MET A 89 -11.76 8.28 7.93
CA MET A 89 -11.84 7.12 7.04
C MET A 89 -13.15 6.35 7.25
N PHE A 90 -13.49 5.99 8.50
CA PHE A 90 -14.75 5.29 8.80
C PHE A 90 -15.97 6.14 8.45
N SER A 91 -15.91 7.44 8.68
CA SER A 91 -16.99 8.38 8.34
C SER A 91 -17.25 8.44 6.83
N ILE A 92 -16.18 8.56 6.04
CA ILE A 92 -16.25 8.55 4.57
C ILE A 92 -16.78 7.19 4.08
N PHE A 93 -16.28 6.10 4.66
CA PHE A 93 -16.76 4.77 4.32
C PHE A 93 -18.26 4.64 4.58
N GLY A 94 -18.76 5.03 5.75
CA GLY A 94 -20.19 4.99 6.08
C GLY A 94 -21.08 5.88 5.19
N GLN A 95 -20.56 7.00 4.69
CA GLN A 95 -21.32 7.93 3.84
C GLN A 95 -21.41 7.50 2.38
N PHE A 96 -20.33 6.94 1.83
CA PHE A 96 -20.21 6.71 0.39
C PHE A 96 -20.18 5.23 -0.01
N SER A 97 -20.06 4.31 0.95
CA SER A 97 -19.91 2.88 0.64
C SER A 97 -21.26 2.19 0.66
N THR A 98 -21.80 1.93 -0.54
CA THR A 98 -23.08 1.25 -0.68
C THR A 98 -22.99 -0.27 -0.49
N ARG A 99 -21.78 -0.89 -0.54
CA ARG A 99 -21.48 -2.33 -0.28
C ARG A 99 -19.99 -2.70 -0.54
N GLY A 100 -19.04 -1.85 -0.16
CA GLY A 100 -17.60 -2.04 -0.45
C GLY A 100 -16.78 -2.50 0.75
N LEU A 101 -15.53 -2.92 0.51
CA LEU A 101 -14.52 -3.12 1.55
C LEU A 101 -13.72 -1.82 1.76
N ILE A 102 -13.17 -1.63 2.96
CA ILE A 102 -12.17 -0.59 3.19
C ILE A 102 -10.84 -1.07 2.59
N GLU A 103 -10.39 -0.41 1.52
CA GLU A 103 -9.09 -0.71 0.90
C GLU A 103 -7.96 0.06 1.62
N LEU A 104 -7.02 -0.69 2.19
CA LEU A 104 -5.84 -0.16 2.86
C LEU A 104 -4.56 -0.58 2.12
N ASN A 105 -3.59 0.31 2.13
CA ASN A 105 -2.24 0.05 1.66
C ASN A 105 -1.25 0.33 2.80
N ALA A 106 -0.41 -0.66 3.12
CA ALA A 106 0.56 -0.56 4.20
C ALA A 106 1.98 -0.38 3.65
N SER A 107 2.70 0.60 4.18
CA SER A 107 4.12 0.80 3.90
C SER A 107 4.94 0.25 5.06
N LEU A 108 5.94 -0.56 4.75
CA LEU A 108 6.87 -1.12 5.74
C LEU A 108 8.10 -0.22 5.90
N VAL A 109 8.67 -0.18 7.11
CA VAL A 109 9.94 0.49 7.39
C VAL A 109 11.02 -0.09 6.47
N LYS A 110 11.66 0.78 5.67
CA LYS A 110 12.83 0.40 4.90
C LYS A 110 14.06 0.52 5.80
N TYR A 111 14.66 -0.61 6.21
CA TYR A 111 15.98 -0.60 6.84
C TYR A 111 17.04 -0.15 5.82
N VAL A 112 17.99 0.66 6.28
CA VAL A 112 19.07 1.20 5.45
C VAL A 112 19.89 0.07 4.83
N GLU A 113 20.04 -1.05 5.52
CA GLU A 113 20.72 -2.25 5.06
C GLU A 113 20.01 -2.87 3.85
N HIS A 114 18.69 -2.91 3.86
CA HIS A 114 17.89 -3.37 2.72
C HIS A 114 17.92 -2.39 1.55
N ILE A 115 17.97 -1.08 1.82
CA ILE A 115 18.19 -0.07 0.78
C ILE A 115 19.57 -0.29 0.16
N ARG A 116 20.64 -0.44 0.97
CA ARG A 116 22.00 -0.72 0.51
C ARG A 116 22.11 -2.00 -0.32
N GLN A 117 21.35 -3.04 0.02
CA GLN A 117 21.31 -4.30 -0.73
C GLN A 117 20.46 -4.23 -2.00
N SER A 118 19.40 -3.40 -2.01
CA SER A 118 18.52 -3.21 -3.18
C SER A 118 19.08 -2.18 -4.17
N LEU A 119 19.95 -1.28 -3.70
CA LEU A 119 20.79 -0.50 -4.58
C LEU A 119 21.66 -1.51 -5.32
N ILE A 120 21.46 -1.60 -6.65
CA ILE A 120 22.36 -2.33 -7.56
C ILE A 120 23.77 -1.98 -7.10
N ARG A 121 24.52 -3.01 -6.64
CA ARG A 121 25.90 -2.86 -6.18
C ARG A 121 26.59 -1.93 -7.17
N PRO A 122 27.09 -0.75 -6.76
CA PRO A 122 27.81 0.10 -7.69
C PRO A 122 28.94 -0.75 -8.27
N ARG A 123 28.84 -0.98 -9.56
CA ARG A 123 29.82 -1.72 -10.36
C ARG A 123 31.15 -1.01 -10.09
N ASN A 124 32.18 -1.76 -9.69
CA ASN A 124 33.49 -1.18 -9.40
C ASN A 124 33.98 -0.38 -10.63
N TYR A 125 34.75 0.70 -10.44
CA TYR A 125 35.34 1.48 -11.53
C TYR A 125 36.02 0.59 -12.58
N GLU A 126 36.73 -0.46 -12.14
CA GLU A 126 37.39 -1.42 -13.03
C GLU A 126 36.41 -2.27 -13.85
N GLU A 127 35.27 -2.66 -13.27
CA GLU A 127 34.24 -3.43 -13.99
C GLU A 127 33.46 -2.54 -14.97
N ILE A 128 33.25 -1.26 -14.64
CA ILE A 128 32.67 -0.28 -15.56
C ILE A 128 33.64 -0.02 -16.72
N ARG A 129 34.92 0.18 -16.42
CA ARG A 129 35.97 0.36 -17.42
C ARG A 129 36.07 -0.85 -18.35
N ALA A 130 36.12 -2.07 -17.82
CA ALA A 130 36.20 -3.30 -18.61
C ALA A 130 35.03 -3.49 -19.59
N LEU A 131 33.86 -2.91 -19.30
CA LEU A 131 32.69 -2.98 -20.19
C LEU A 131 32.64 -1.87 -21.23
N MET A 132 33.24 -0.72 -20.92
CA MET A 132 33.45 0.34 -21.91
C MET A 132 34.60 0.00 -22.87
N ASP A 133 35.55 -0.83 -22.43
CA ASP A 133 36.69 -1.32 -23.20
C ASP A 133 36.39 -2.64 -23.94
N ALA A 134 35.18 -3.19 -23.80
CA ALA A 134 34.74 -4.32 -24.59
C ALA A 134 34.54 -3.83 -26.05
N PRO A 135 35.24 -4.41 -27.04
CA PRO A 135 35.09 -3.99 -28.42
C PRO A 135 33.64 -4.18 -28.85
N HIS A 136 33.04 -3.12 -29.38
CA HIS A 136 31.80 -3.24 -30.13
C HIS A 136 32.12 -4.15 -31.33
N GLU A 137 31.52 -5.34 -31.37
CA GLU A 137 31.45 -6.08 -32.62
C GLU A 137 30.65 -5.21 -33.58
N ASP A 138 31.36 -4.54 -34.49
CA ASP A 138 30.75 -3.84 -35.60
C ASP A 138 29.89 -4.85 -36.35
N ILE A 139 28.57 -4.68 -36.22
CA ILE A 139 27.59 -5.44 -36.98
C ILE A 139 27.79 -5.00 -38.43
N SER A 140 28.57 -5.77 -39.19
CA SER A 140 28.77 -5.50 -40.61
C SER A 140 27.41 -5.55 -41.31
N LEU A 141 27.00 -4.40 -41.84
CA LEU A 141 25.90 -4.29 -42.80
C LEU A 141 26.47 -4.56 -44.19
N ASP A 142 26.90 -5.80 -44.45
CA ASP A 142 27.09 -6.26 -45.81
C ASP A 142 25.83 -6.98 -46.27
N ASP A 143 25.08 -6.25 -47.10
CA ASP A 143 23.89 -6.67 -47.83
C ASP A 143 24.32 -7.36 -49.14
N PRO A 144 23.69 -8.50 -49.50
CA PRO A 144 23.46 -8.81 -50.91
C PRO A 144 21.99 -9.14 -51.24
#